data_AF-A0A532EVV9-F1
#
_entry.id   AF-A0A532EVV9-F1
#
_cell.length_a   1.000
_cell.length_b   1.000
_cell.length_c   1.000
_cell.angle_alpha   90.00
_cell.angle_beta   90.00
_cell.angle_gamma   90.00
#
_symmetry.space_group_name_H-M   'P 1'
#
loop_
_entity.id
_entity.type
_entity.pdbx_description
1 polymer ?
#
loop_
_entity_poly.entity_id
_entity_poly.type
_entity_poly.pdbx_seq_one_letter_code
_entity_poly.pdbx_strand_id
1 'polypeptide(L)'
;MIHQRLQDARLRNRRVTIRAVYDKRQRVLTYQIADEGMGFNWKSRVNDSLDACPIGDGSGRGIFLVHSFFPDIMYNDRGNEVMFTVSLV
;
A
#
# COMPACT_ATOMS: atom_id res chain seq x y z
N MET A 1 14.80 12.50 9.40
CA MET A 1 13.36 12.36 9.07
C MET A 1 12.65 11.29 9.90
N ILE A 2 13.08 10.02 9.93
CA ILE A 2 12.41 8.98 10.78
C ILE A 2 12.58 9.26 12.28
N HIS A 3 13.79 9.60 12.74
CA HIS A 3 14.04 9.87 14.16
C HIS A 3 13.15 10.99 14.74
N GLN A 4 12.92 12.07 13.97
CA GLN A 4 11.99 13.14 14.32
C GLN A 4 10.54 12.64 14.41
N ARG A 5 10.12 11.74 13.52
CA ARG A 5 8.76 11.16 13.54
C ARG A 5 8.54 10.24 14.75
N LEU A 6 9.60 9.59 15.26
CA LEU A 6 9.53 8.77 16.48
C LEU A 6 9.40 9.61 17.76
N GLN A 7 9.74 10.90 17.72
CA GLN A 7 9.59 11.81 18.86
C GLN A 7 8.24 12.54 18.87
N ASP A 8 7.55 12.62 17.72
CA ASP A 8 6.24 13.26 17.61
C ASP A 8 5.15 12.41 18.30
N ALA A 9 4.49 12.98 19.31
CA ALA A 9 3.43 12.31 20.07
C ALA A 9 2.28 11.77 19.20
N ARG A 10 2.01 12.41 18.06
CA ARG A 10 0.95 12.01 17.11
C ARG A 10 1.33 10.79 16.28
N LEU A 11 2.63 10.52 16.13
CA LEU A 11 3.16 9.51 15.23
C LEU A 11 3.85 8.36 15.96
N ARG A 12 4.47 8.62 17.11
CA ARG A 12 5.35 7.66 17.82
C ARG A 12 4.67 6.36 18.21
N ASN A 13 3.36 6.41 18.45
CA ASN A 13 2.56 5.26 18.86
C ASN A 13 1.83 4.61 17.70
N ARG A 14 1.89 5.18 16.48
CA ARG A 14 1.18 4.65 15.33
C ARG A 14 1.77 3.31 14.92
N ARG A 15 0.89 2.37 14.60
CA ARG A 15 1.27 1.04 14.15
C ARG A 15 0.95 0.83 12.69
N VAL A 16 1.73 -0.08 12.09
CA VAL A 16 1.43 -0.71 10.81
C VAL A 16 1.16 -2.18 11.10
N THR A 17 0.04 -2.68 10.63
CA THR A 17 -0.36 -4.08 10.74
C THR A 17 -0.21 -4.75 9.39
N ILE A 18 0.49 -5.88 9.37
CA ILE A 18 0.63 -6.73 8.19
C ILE A 18 -0.02 -8.06 8.53
N ARG A 19 -1.05 -8.43 7.77
CA ARG A 19 -1.74 -9.71 7.87
C ARG A 19 -1.52 -10.49 6.59
N ALA A 20 -1.13 -11.75 6.73
CA ALA A 20 -0.98 -12.69 5.62
C ALA A 20 -1.90 -13.89 5.86
N VAL A 21 -2.76 -14.19 4.90
CA VAL A 21 -3.71 -15.31 4.96
C VAL A 21 -3.43 -16.26 3.82
N TYR A 22 -3.07 -17.50 4.14
CA TYR A 22 -2.83 -18.54 3.15
C TYR A 22 -4.06 -19.40 2.94
N ASP A 23 -4.62 -19.37 1.74
CA ASP A 23 -5.63 -20.33 1.28
C ASP A 23 -4.93 -21.56 0.67
N LYS A 24 -4.98 -22.68 1.39
CA LYS A 24 -4.39 -23.96 0.96
C LYS A 24 -5.06 -24.56 -0.27
N ARG A 25 -6.36 -24.35 -0.47
CA ARG A 25 -7.12 -24.95 -1.57
C ARG A 25 -6.83 -24.21 -2.87
N GLN A 26 -6.82 -22.89 -2.80
CA GLN A 26 -6.53 -22.02 -3.95
C GLN A 26 -5.03 -21.85 -4.18
N ARG A 27 -4.20 -22.20 -3.20
CA ARG A 27 -2.75 -21.93 -3.18
C ARG A 27 -2.45 -20.44 -3.35
N VAL A 28 -3.22 -19.60 -2.65
CA VAL A 28 -3.11 -18.13 -2.73
C VAL A 28 -2.75 -17.56 -1.36
N LEU A 29 -1.85 -16.60 -1.33
CA LEU A 29 -1.52 -15.80 -0.15
C LEU A 29 -2.11 -14.40 -0.32
N THR A 30 -3.03 -14.03 0.56
CA THR A 30 -3.60 -12.68 0.62
C THR A 30 -2.85 -11.85 1.65
N TYR A 31 -2.30 -10.72 1.22
CA TYR A 31 -1.69 -9.74 2.10
C TYR A 31 -2.66 -8.58 2.34
N GLN A 32 -2.75 -8.14 3.58
CA GLN A 32 -3.46 -6.93 3.99
C GLN A 32 -2.50 -6.10 4.83
N ILE A 33 -2.21 -4.87 4.40
CA ILE A 33 -1.31 -3.94 5.08
C ILE A 33 -2.11 -2.70 5.43
N ALA A 34 -2.20 -2.39 6.72
CA ALA A 34 -2.96 -1.25 7.23
C ALA A 34 -2.09 -0.39 8.14
N ASP A 35 -2.28 0.93 8.10
CA ASP A 35 -1.64 1.87 9.02
C ASP A 35 -2.65 2.81 9.70
N GLU A 36 -2.29 3.39 10.84
CA GLU A 36 -3.18 4.25 11.64
C GLU A 36 -3.22 5.72 11.17
N GLY A 37 -2.99 5.96 9.88
CA GLY A 37 -2.91 7.28 9.27
C GLY A 37 -4.22 7.84 8.78
N MET A 38 -4.14 9.10 8.35
CA MET A 38 -5.25 9.75 7.66
C MET A 38 -5.51 9.18 6.27
N GLY A 39 -4.57 8.39 5.74
CA GLY A 39 -4.59 7.88 4.38
C GLY A 39 -4.27 8.96 3.35
N PHE A 40 -4.49 8.65 2.08
CA PHE A 40 -4.23 9.55 0.96
C PHE A 40 -5.18 9.27 -0.21
N ASN A 41 -5.36 10.27 -1.09
CA ASN A 41 -6.15 10.10 -2.31
C ASN A 41 -5.38 9.24 -3.33
N TRP A 42 -5.52 7.92 -3.21
CA TRP A 42 -4.85 6.97 -4.10
C TRP A 42 -5.46 6.95 -5.50
N LYS A 43 -6.75 7.26 -5.63
CA LYS A 43 -7.48 7.24 -6.92
C LYS A 43 -6.88 8.23 -7.92
N SER A 44 -6.53 9.44 -7.46
CA SER A 44 -5.86 10.42 -8.33
C SER A 44 -4.48 9.93 -8.78
N ARG A 45 -3.76 9.19 -7.92
CA ARG A 45 -2.42 8.69 -8.22
C ARG A 45 -2.42 7.50 -9.16
N VAL A 46 -3.42 6.62 -9.09
CA VAL A 46 -3.56 5.50 -10.04
C VAL A 46 -3.80 6.03 -11.45
N ASN A 47 -4.71 6.99 -11.61
CA ASN A 47 -4.97 7.61 -12.91
C ASN A 47 -3.72 8.26 -13.52
N ASP A 48 -2.89 8.93 -12.70
CA ASP A 48 -1.66 9.57 -13.16
C ASP A 48 -0.52 8.59 -13.48
N SER A 49 -0.53 7.39 -12.87
CA SER A 49 0.59 6.45 -12.92
C SER A 49 0.41 5.31 -13.93
N LEU A 50 -0.82 5.05 -14.39
CA LEU A 50 -1.10 3.97 -15.35
C LEU A 50 -0.47 4.19 -16.74
N ASP A 51 -0.25 5.45 -17.14
CA ASP A 51 0.26 5.78 -18.48
C ASP A 51 1.79 5.94 -18.55
N ALA A 52 2.45 6.35 -17.46
CA ALA A 52 3.89 6.47 -17.37
C ALA A 52 4.39 6.52 -15.91
N CYS A 53 5.59 5.99 -15.64
CA CYS A 53 6.22 6.12 -14.33
C CYS A 53 6.50 7.61 -14.02
N PRO A 54 6.02 8.17 -12.89
CA PRO A 54 6.19 9.60 -12.59
C PRO A 54 7.68 10.01 -12.51
N ILE A 55 8.11 10.90 -13.41
CA ILE A 55 9.51 11.34 -13.53
C ILE A 55 9.83 12.55 -12.64
N GLY A 56 8.85 13.37 -12.26
CA GLY A 56 9.09 14.73 -11.73
C GLY A 56 9.33 14.88 -10.22
N ASP A 57 8.58 14.18 -9.38
CA ASP A 57 8.40 14.59 -7.98
C ASP A 57 8.60 13.46 -6.94
N GLY A 58 9.15 12.31 -7.38
CA GLY A 58 9.56 11.19 -6.52
C GLY A 58 8.43 10.46 -5.79
N SER A 59 7.23 11.05 -5.77
CA SER A 59 6.01 10.50 -5.18
C SER A 59 5.24 9.65 -6.20
N GLY A 60 4.42 8.70 -5.75
CA GLY A 60 3.58 7.87 -6.63
C GLY A 60 4.25 6.66 -7.30
N ARG A 61 5.59 6.59 -7.38
CA ARG A 61 6.30 5.42 -7.94
C ARG A 61 5.99 4.10 -7.21
N GLY A 62 5.77 4.16 -5.90
CA GLY A 62 5.37 2.97 -5.14
C GLY A 62 4.02 2.42 -5.58
N ILE A 63 3.04 3.29 -5.86
CA ILE A 63 1.71 2.90 -6.34
C ILE A 63 1.82 2.30 -7.73
N PHE A 64 2.58 2.95 -8.62
CA PHE A 64 2.88 2.43 -9.96
C PHE A 64 3.47 1.02 -9.91
N LEU A 65 4.52 0.82 -9.12
CA LEU A 65 5.23 -0.45 -9.02
C LEU A 65 4.33 -1.56 -8.48
N VAL A 66 3.62 -1.30 -7.38
CA VAL A 66 2.79 -2.33 -6.76
C VAL A 66 1.61 -2.68 -7.67
N HIS A 67 1.00 -1.72 -8.37
CA HIS A 67 -0.02 -2.02 -9.37
C HIS A 67 0.52 -2.82 -10.56
N SER A 68 1.76 -2.56 -10.98
CA SER A 68 2.42 -3.33 -12.06
C SER A 68 2.67 -4.80 -11.69
N PHE A 69 2.96 -5.09 -10.41
CA PHE A 69 3.20 -6.46 -9.93
C PHE A 69 1.93 -7.18 -9.48
N PHE A 70 0.96 -6.43 -8.95
CA PHE A 70 -0.27 -6.97 -8.36
C PHE A 70 -1.48 -6.20 -8.93
N PRO A 71 -1.97 -6.57 -10.12
CA PRO A 71 -3.10 -5.88 -10.75
C PRO A 71 -4.40 -5.94 -9.94
N ASP A 72 -4.52 -6.93 -9.06
CA ASP A 72 -5.65 -7.13 -8.13
C ASP A 72 -5.54 -6.30 -6.84
N ILE A 73 -4.54 -5.41 -6.75
CA ILE A 73 -4.37 -4.55 -5.60
C ILE A 73 -5.60 -3.67 -5.36
N MET A 74 -6.09 -3.69 -4.13
CA MET A 74 -7.20 -2.87 -3.67
C MET A 74 -6.75 -1.98 -2.53
N TYR A 75 -7.26 -0.76 -2.52
CA TYR A 75 -7.11 0.17 -1.41
C TYR A 75 -8.47 0.43 -0.79
N ASN A 76 -8.52 0.65 0.53
CA ASN A 76 -9.75 1.12 1.16
C ASN A 76 -10.06 2.58 0.78
N ASP A 77 -11.29 3.04 1.07
CA ASP A 77 -11.71 4.41 0.71
C ASP A 77 -10.85 5.50 1.35
N ARG A 78 -10.35 5.25 2.57
CA ARG A 78 -9.48 6.18 3.29
C ARG A 78 -8.07 6.25 2.67
N GLY A 79 -7.61 5.19 2.01
CA GLY A 79 -6.26 5.09 1.46
C GLY A 79 -5.18 4.85 2.52
N ASN A 80 -5.51 4.19 3.63
CA ASN A 80 -4.54 3.76 4.66
C ASN A 80 -4.47 2.24 4.82
N GLU A 81 -5.15 1.50 3.95
CA GLU A 81 -5.10 0.05 3.89
C GLU A 81 -5.02 -0.41 2.44
N VAL A 82 -4.22 -1.45 2.22
CA VAL A 82 -4.04 -2.10 0.92
C VAL A 82 -4.17 -3.61 1.06
N MET A 83 -4.77 -4.25 0.07
CA MET A 83 -4.91 -5.69 -0.05
C MET A 83 -4.48 -6.16 -1.44
N PHE A 84 -3.73 -7.26 -1.53
CA PHE A 84 -3.37 -7.89 -2.80
C PHE A 84 -3.13 -9.39 -2.60
N THR A 85 -3.16 -10.17 -3.68
CA THR A 85 -2.93 -11.61 -3.64
C THR A 85 -1.67 -12.04 -4.39
N VAL A 86 -1.08 -13.14 -3.93
CA VAL A 86 0.05 -13.80 -4.58
C VAL A 86 -0.29 -15.27 -4.78
N SER A 87 -0.25 -15.73 -6.03
CA SER A 87 -0.43 -17.15 -6.35
C SER A 87 0.86 -17.92 -6.07
N LEU A 88 0.75 -19.03 -5.33
CA LEU A 88 1.87 -19.89 -4.97
C LEU A 88 1.86 -21.13 -5.89
N VAL A 89 2.52 -20.97 -7.04
CA VAL A 89 2.74 -22.03 -8.05
C VAL A 89 3.47 -23.22 -7.46
#